data_AF-A0A2T6N8Q0-F1
#
_entry.id   AF-A0A2T6N8Q0-F1
#
_cell.length_a   1.000
_cell.length_b   1.000
_cell.length_c   1.000
_cell.angle_alpha   90.00
_cell.angle_beta   90.00
_cell.angle_gamma   90.00
#
_symmetry.space_group_name_H-M   'P 1'
#
loop_
_entity.id
_entity.type
_entity.pdbx_description
1 polymer ?
#
loop_
_entity_poly.entity_id
_entity_poly.type
_entity_poly.pdbx_seq_one_letter_code
_entity_poly.pdbx_strand_id
1 'polypeptide(L)'
;MPRVIEAPDLTLSVNWFSVTTLSIAIKMMSDKQSTLKQVCQVADRTQVAVERFCDGCNCSQAVLTSFADRYDLDESLAMRIASGLGGGVGRMGDVCGTLTGAALVLGLELGPKTREEPDAKEATYVATRQLQERFIERHGSSRCKQLLEKDLSIAEEYQQAKALDLFKTRCPDYVETVVTLLDDLLNEKKTNMKQKILTMLELQDAMNRKVNSDWLDAGYPWYRAIWTECAEMLDHYGWKWWKHQKPDMQQVHLEIVDIWHFALSDLILHNTTLEEAAELAMKGLGEPSEAVDFRTSIEQLAMASIQTQSADISHFAAVMQAAELGFDELFKTYVGKNVLNFFRQDHGYKEGSYIKMWNGREDNEHLAEILARLDANSADFSDEIYRQLELAYPAE
;
A
#
# COMPACT_ATOMS: atom_id res chain seq x y z
N MET A 1 -52.81 60.99 6.00
CA MET A 1 -53.67 61.32 4.85
C MET A 1 -52.79 61.58 3.63
N PRO A 2 -53.26 61.27 2.40
CA PRO A 2 -52.67 60.28 1.49
C PRO A 2 -51.83 60.87 0.33
N ARG A 3 -51.07 60.03 -0.39
CA ARG A 3 -51.24 59.83 -1.84
C ARG A 3 -50.40 58.66 -2.39
N VAL A 4 -51.13 57.75 -3.03
CA VAL A 4 -50.72 56.62 -3.89
C VAL A 4 -50.32 57.16 -5.27
N ILE A 5 -49.29 56.60 -5.93
CA ILE A 5 -49.25 56.41 -7.40
C ILE A 5 -48.53 55.08 -7.72
N GLU A 6 -49.14 54.33 -8.62
CA GLU A 6 -48.88 52.96 -9.08
C GLU A 6 -47.64 52.79 -9.99
N ALA A 7 -47.21 51.53 -10.11
CA ALA A 7 -46.11 51.06 -10.96
C ALA A 7 -46.50 50.92 -12.44
N PRO A 8 -45.53 50.95 -13.37
CA PRO A 8 -45.68 50.36 -14.70
C PRO A 8 -44.99 48.99 -14.83
N ASP A 9 -45.68 48.15 -15.58
CA ASP A 9 -45.41 46.77 -15.96
C ASP A 9 -44.19 46.65 -16.89
N LEU A 10 -43.27 45.72 -16.60
CA LEU A 10 -42.12 45.38 -17.45
C LEU A 10 -42.10 43.87 -17.66
N THR A 11 -42.60 43.45 -18.81
CA THR A 11 -42.57 42.08 -19.31
C THR A 11 -41.14 41.70 -19.71
N LEU A 12 -40.55 40.75 -18.99
CA LEU A 12 -39.27 40.12 -19.32
C LEU A 12 -39.51 38.96 -20.29
N SER A 13 -39.05 39.11 -21.53
CA SER A 13 -38.91 38.02 -22.49
C SER A 13 -37.74 37.11 -22.06
N VAL A 14 -38.06 35.91 -21.58
CA VAL A 14 -37.06 34.89 -21.23
C VAL A 14 -36.55 34.24 -22.53
N ASN A 15 -35.33 34.60 -22.93
CA ASN A 15 -34.65 33.95 -24.05
C ASN A 15 -34.03 32.63 -23.54
N TRP A 16 -34.49 31.52 -24.10
CA TRP A 16 -34.02 30.16 -23.82
C TRP A 16 -32.55 30.01 -24.26
N PHE A 17 -31.61 30.09 -23.32
CA PHE A 17 -30.32 29.42 -23.52
C PHE A 17 -30.54 27.92 -23.32
N SER A 18 -30.44 27.17 -24.42
CA SER A 18 -30.60 25.73 -24.43
C SER A 18 -29.66 25.08 -23.39
N VAL A 19 -30.24 24.28 -22.50
CA VAL A 19 -29.57 23.49 -21.46
C VAL A 19 -28.40 22.68 -22.03
N THR A 20 -28.46 22.32 -23.32
CA THR A 20 -27.39 21.60 -24.03
C THR A 20 -26.07 22.37 -24.07
N THR A 21 -26.10 23.70 -24.19
CA THR A 21 -24.89 24.53 -24.31
C THR A 21 -24.15 24.65 -22.97
N LEU A 22 -24.89 24.70 -21.87
CA LEU A 22 -24.33 24.72 -20.52
C LEU A 22 -23.74 23.36 -20.14
N SER A 23 -24.42 22.26 -20.51
CA SER A 23 -23.91 20.90 -20.30
C SER A 23 -22.66 20.59 -21.11
N ILE A 24 -22.53 21.11 -22.34
CA ILE A 24 -21.32 20.97 -23.16
C ILE A 24 -20.17 21.79 -22.55
N ALA A 25 -20.43 23.02 -22.08
CA ALA A 25 -19.40 23.83 -21.42
C ALA A 25 -18.91 23.20 -20.10
N ILE A 26 -19.82 22.65 -19.28
CA ILE A 26 -19.47 21.94 -18.04
C ILE A 26 -18.71 20.64 -18.37
N LYS A 27 -19.12 19.89 -19.39
CA LYS A 27 -18.41 18.69 -19.83
C LYS A 27 -17.04 19.00 -20.40
N MET A 28 -16.87 20.07 -21.18
CA MET A 28 -15.56 20.52 -21.68
C MET A 28 -14.64 21.08 -20.59
N MET A 29 -15.19 21.68 -19.52
CA MET A 29 -14.41 22.13 -18.35
C MET A 29 -14.00 20.93 -17.47
N SER A 30 -14.91 19.98 -17.25
CA SER A 30 -14.66 18.69 -16.59
C SER A 30 -13.64 17.85 -17.36
N ASP A 31 -13.78 17.78 -18.68
CA ASP A 31 -12.86 17.07 -19.57
C ASP A 31 -11.51 17.81 -19.62
N LYS A 32 -11.43 19.14 -19.58
CA LYS A 32 -10.14 19.84 -19.44
C LYS A 32 -9.49 19.60 -18.07
N GLN A 33 -10.27 19.51 -16.99
CA GLN A 33 -9.76 19.19 -15.66
C GLN A 33 -9.33 17.72 -15.53
N SER A 34 -10.00 16.79 -16.22
CA SER A 34 -9.60 15.39 -16.31
C SER A 34 -8.39 15.21 -17.24
N THR A 35 -8.33 15.92 -18.37
CA THR A 35 -7.19 15.86 -19.31
C THR A 35 -5.93 16.51 -18.72
N LEU A 36 -6.07 17.51 -17.82
CA LEU A 36 -4.95 18.05 -17.03
C LEU A 36 -4.51 17.13 -15.87
N LYS A 37 -5.40 16.27 -15.37
CA LYS A 37 -5.07 15.19 -14.41
C LYS A 37 -4.57 13.91 -15.09
N GLN A 38 -4.74 13.77 -16.40
CA GLN A 38 -4.49 12.54 -17.15
C GLN A 38 -3.31 12.68 -18.13
N VAL A 39 -2.37 13.56 -17.79
CA VAL A 39 -0.97 13.46 -18.22
C VAL A 39 -0.12 13.39 -16.95
N CYS A 40 -0.35 12.37 -16.12
CA CYS A 40 0.62 11.92 -15.14
C CYS A 40 1.80 11.28 -15.89
N GLN A 41 2.63 12.11 -16.54
CA GLN A 41 4.05 11.86 -16.43
C GLN A 41 4.33 12.01 -14.94
N VAL A 42 4.76 10.93 -14.29
CA VAL A 42 5.37 11.03 -12.96
C VAL A 42 6.44 12.11 -13.10
N ALA A 43 6.18 13.30 -12.56
CA ALA A 43 7.17 14.36 -12.57
C ALA A 43 8.42 13.76 -11.92
N ASP A 44 9.58 13.91 -12.56
CA ASP A 44 10.83 13.48 -11.96
C ASP A 44 10.98 14.24 -10.63
N ARG A 45 10.69 13.55 -9.52
CA ARG A 45 10.61 14.18 -8.18
C ARG A 45 11.96 14.75 -7.81
N THR A 46 13.03 14.13 -8.32
CA THR A 46 14.41 14.61 -8.21
C THR A 46 14.55 15.99 -8.81
N GLN A 47 14.12 16.17 -10.06
CA GLN A 47 14.15 17.45 -10.74
C GLN A 47 13.32 18.50 -9.99
N VAL A 48 12.08 18.15 -9.61
CA VAL A 48 11.17 19.05 -8.88
C VAL A 48 11.79 19.52 -7.55
N ALA A 49 12.40 18.61 -6.79
CA ALA A 49 13.02 18.95 -5.51
C ALA A 49 14.24 19.87 -5.69
N VAL A 50 15.10 19.58 -6.67
CA VAL A 50 16.27 20.42 -6.97
C VAL A 50 15.84 21.82 -7.41
N GLU A 51 14.86 21.93 -8.31
CA GLU A 51 14.29 23.21 -8.75
C GLU A 51 13.75 24.01 -7.56
N ARG A 52 12.94 23.39 -6.70
CA ARG A 52 12.39 24.04 -5.50
C ARG A 52 13.48 24.53 -4.56
N PHE A 53 14.54 23.75 -4.39
CA PHE A 53 15.70 24.16 -3.59
C PHE A 53 16.41 25.38 -4.21
N CYS A 54 16.64 25.37 -5.52
CA CYS A 54 17.22 26.48 -6.26
C CYS A 54 16.34 27.75 -6.21
N ASP A 55 15.02 27.59 -6.16
CA ASP A 55 14.03 28.68 -6.07
C ASP A 55 13.82 29.22 -4.64
N GLY A 56 14.65 28.81 -3.68
CA GLY A 56 14.72 29.41 -2.35
C GLY A 56 14.08 28.61 -1.23
N CYS A 57 13.57 27.40 -1.51
CA CYS A 57 13.25 26.45 -0.45
C CYS A 57 14.54 26.02 0.27
N ASN A 58 14.46 25.80 1.58
CA ASN A 58 15.53 25.08 2.25
C ASN A 58 15.53 23.59 1.84
N CYS A 59 16.60 22.87 2.14
CA CYS A 59 16.77 21.48 1.72
C CYS A 59 15.70 20.51 2.25
N SER A 60 15.13 20.73 3.43
CA SER A 60 14.04 19.91 3.96
C SER A 60 12.70 20.24 3.30
N GLN A 61 12.44 21.53 3.09
CA GLN A 61 11.26 22.02 2.36
C GLN A 61 11.23 21.50 0.93
N ALA A 62 12.36 21.59 0.22
CA ALA A 62 12.51 21.09 -1.14
C ALA A 62 12.13 19.60 -1.24
N VAL A 63 12.68 18.77 -0.36
CA VAL A 63 12.37 17.32 -0.31
C VAL A 63 10.89 17.11 0.02
N LEU A 64 10.39 17.57 1.16
CA LEU A 64 9.01 17.26 1.58
C LEU A 64 7.97 17.73 0.56
N THR A 65 8.11 18.96 0.08
CA THR A 65 7.11 19.54 -0.81
C THR A 65 7.12 18.89 -2.20
N SER A 66 8.26 18.32 -2.64
CA SER A 66 8.32 17.51 -3.87
C SER A 66 7.51 16.21 -3.80
N PHE A 67 6.99 15.82 -2.64
CA PHE A 67 6.09 14.68 -2.43
C PHE A 67 4.67 15.10 -1.97
N ALA A 68 4.38 16.40 -1.90
CA ALA A 68 3.12 16.89 -1.33
C ALA A 68 1.88 16.41 -2.10
N ASP A 69 1.96 16.36 -3.43
CA ASP A 69 0.92 15.86 -4.34
C ASP A 69 0.58 14.38 -4.09
N ARG A 70 1.58 13.56 -3.75
CA ARG A 70 1.42 12.12 -3.53
C ARG A 70 0.56 11.82 -2.30
N TYR A 71 0.64 12.65 -1.27
CA TYR A 71 -0.01 12.42 0.03
C TYR A 71 -1.15 13.40 0.31
N ASP A 72 -1.63 14.12 -0.71
CA ASP A 72 -2.64 15.18 -0.58
C ASP A 72 -2.30 16.17 0.55
N LEU A 73 -1.01 16.46 0.70
CA LEU A 73 -0.51 17.36 1.75
C LEU A 73 -0.57 18.80 1.24
N ASP A 74 -1.24 19.67 2.00
CA ASP A 74 -1.23 21.11 1.70
C ASP A 74 0.21 21.64 1.63
N GLU A 75 0.57 22.22 0.48
CA GLU A 75 1.94 22.66 0.21
C GLU A 75 2.39 23.76 1.18
N SER A 76 1.48 24.63 1.60
CA SER A 76 1.75 25.67 2.61
C SER A 76 2.05 25.05 3.98
N LEU A 77 1.29 24.03 4.39
CA LEU A 77 1.56 23.28 5.61
C LEU A 77 2.92 22.56 5.52
N ALA A 78 3.19 21.87 4.41
CA ALA A 78 4.46 21.20 4.14
C ALA A 78 5.65 22.16 4.25
N MET A 79 5.55 23.34 3.63
CA MET A 79 6.56 24.40 3.73
C MET A 79 6.81 24.81 5.19
N ARG A 80 5.76 25.00 5.99
CA ARG A 80 5.86 25.45 7.38
C ARG A 80 6.47 24.40 8.30
N ILE A 81 6.04 23.14 8.21
CA ILE A 81 6.54 22.08 9.08
C ILE A 81 8.01 21.73 8.79
N ALA A 82 8.45 21.84 7.54
CA ALA A 82 9.85 21.59 7.16
C ALA A 82 10.79 22.81 7.35
N SER A 83 10.25 24.01 7.60
CA SER A 83 11.02 25.27 7.64
C SER A 83 12.18 25.25 8.64
N GLY A 84 11.97 24.69 9.83
CA GLY A 84 12.99 24.66 10.90
C GLY A 84 14.09 23.62 10.68
N LEU A 85 13.90 22.69 9.75
CA LEU A 85 14.77 21.54 9.55
C LEU A 85 15.96 21.82 8.61
N GLY A 86 15.85 22.89 7.81
CA GLY A 86 16.91 23.32 6.89
C GLY A 86 18.17 23.80 7.58
N GLY A 87 19.32 23.71 6.90
CA GLY A 87 20.62 24.04 7.50
C GLY A 87 21.07 23.03 8.55
N GLY A 88 20.53 21.81 8.46
CA GLY A 88 20.85 20.71 9.37
C GLY A 88 20.30 21.00 10.76
N VAL A 89 18.97 21.07 10.75
CA VAL A 89 18.02 21.62 11.73
C VAL A 89 18.43 22.99 12.27
N GLY A 90 18.08 23.99 11.48
CA GLY A 90 18.07 25.38 11.92
C GLY A 90 19.44 26.02 11.95
N ARG A 91 20.37 25.61 11.07
CA ARG A 91 21.74 26.11 10.99
C ARG A 91 22.64 25.71 12.17
N MET A 92 22.34 24.59 12.82
CA MET A 92 23.25 24.00 13.81
C MET A 92 24.36 23.14 13.16
N GLY A 93 24.26 22.89 11.84
CA GLY A 93 25.23 22.07 11.14
C GLY A 93 25.15 20.57 11.49
N ASP A 94 24.09 20.13 12.17
CA ASP A 94 23.89 18.73 12.56
C ASP A 94 23.14 17.96 11.47
N VAL A 95 22.11 17.17 11.80
CA VAL A 95 21.48 16.22 10.86
C VAL A 95 20.98 16.95 9.61
N CYS A 96 21.51 16.56 8.44
CA CYS A 96 21.24 17.21 7.16
C CYS A 96 19.74 17.39 6.91
N GLY A 97 19.36 18.57 6.42
CA GLY A 97 17.96 18.90 6.19
C GLY A 97 17.28 18.06 5.11
N THR A 98 18.04 17.53 4.13
CA THR A 98 17.49 16.59 3.14
C THR A 98 17.03 15.30 3.81
N LEU A 99 17.84 14.75 4.73
CA LEU A 99 17.52 13.54 5.48
C LEU A 99 16.33 13.72 6.43
N THR A 100 16.21 14.87 7.10
CA THR A 100 15.03 15.15 7.94
C THR A 100 13.78 15.41 7.11
N GLY A 101 13.90 16.03 5.93
CA GLY A 101 12.80 16.11 4.96
C GLY A 101 12.34 14.73 4.48
N ALA A 102 13.29 13.83 4.18
CA ALA A 102 12.99 12.46 3.79
C ALA A 102 12.33 11.65 4.91
N ALA A 103 12.75 11.83 6.16
CA ALA A 103 12.09 11.20 7.30
C ALA A 103 10.62 11.63 7.44
N LEU A 104 10.27 12.87 7.08
CA LEU A 104 8.86 13.30 7.03
C LEU A 104 8.10 12.58 5.92
N VAL A 105 8.68 12.43 4.73
CA VAL A 105 8.07 11.68 3.60
C VAL A 105 7.84 10.22 3.98
N LEU A 106 8.83 9.56 4.59
CA LEU A 106 8.69 8.18 5.07
C LEU A 106 7.65 8.07 6.19
N GLY A 107 7.50 9.10 7.03
CA GLY A 107 6.43 9.17 8.01
C GLY A 107 5.03 9.31 7.39
N LEU A 108 4.91 9.98 6.23
CA LEU A 108 3.64 10.03 5.48
C LEU A 108 3.30 8.68 4.85
N GLU A 109 4.31 7.94 4.38
CA GLU A 109 4.13 6.64 3.72
C GLU A 109 3.90 5.48 4.71
N LEU A 110 4.66 5.44 5.81
CA LEU A 110 4.76 4.28 6.69
C LEU A 110 4.31 4.59 8.12
N GLY A 111 4.10 5.86 8.45
CA GLY A 111 3.84 6.29 9.81
C GLY A 111 2.50 5.76 10.34
N PRO A 112 2.39 5.58 11.66
CA PRO A 112 1.15 5.12 12.27
C PRO A 112 0.05 6.18 12.14
N LYS A 113 -1.19 5.75 11.83
CA LYS A 113 -2.35 6.67 11.78
C LYS A 113 -2.87 7.00 13.19
N THR A 114 -2.70 6.07 14.12
CA THR A 114 -3.11 6.14 15.52
C THR A 114 -1.93 5.87 16.46
N ARG A 115 -2.13 5.92 17.78
CA ARG A 115 -1.02 5.63 18.73
C ARG A 115 -0.78 4.14 18.92
N GLU A 116 -1.73 3.34 18.45
CA GLU A 116 -1.85 1.91 18.68
C GLU A 116 -1.27 1.07 17.52
N GLU A 117 -0.43 1.66 16.67
CA GLU A 117 0.21 1.00 15.52
C GLU A 117 1.75 0.92 15.69
N PRO A 118 2.27 0.07 16.60
CA PRO A 118 3.71 -0.02 16.87
C PRO A 118 4.51 -0.51 15.65
N ASP A 119 3.93 -1.37 14.81
CA ASP A 119 4.62 -1.95 13.66
C ASP A 119 4.85 -0.93 12.55
N ALA A 120 3.86 -0.05 12.29
CA ALA A 120 3.99 1.06 11.34
C ALA A 120 5.09 2.04 11.78
N LYS A 121 5.15 2.32 13.09
CA LYS A 121 6.20 3.14 13.69
C LYS A 121 7.58 2.51 13.50
N GLU A 122 7.73 1.21 13.76
CA GLU A 122 9.00 0.51 13.57
C GLU A 122 9.40 0.46 12.08
N ALA A 123 8.45 0.19 11.17
CA ALA A 123 8.69 0.21 9.73
C ALA A 123 9.21 1.58 9.26
N THR A 124 8.66 2.67 9.80
CA THR A 124 9.15 4.04 9.53
C THR A 124 10.59 4.23 9.98
N TYR A 125 10.97 3.69 11.15
CA TYR A 125 12.34 3.76 11.65
C TYR A 125 13.32 2.94 10.82
N VAL A 126 12.94 1.73 10.44
CA VAL A 126 13.75 0.86 9.57
C VAL A 126 14.00 1.54 8.23
N ALA A 127 12.96 2.04 7.57
CA ALA A 127 13.10 2.73 6.29
C ALA A 127 13.94 4.01 6.40
N THR A 128 13.74 4.80 7.46
CA THR A 128 14.54 6.03 7.69
C THR A 128 16.00 5.70 7.91
N ARG A 129 16.31 4.63 8.66
CA ARG A 129 17.67 4.16 8.89
C ARG A 129 18.33 3.70 7.59
N GLN A 130 17.64 2.87 6.81
CA GLN A 130 18.15 2.38 5.51
C GLN A 130 18.47 3.54 4.57
N LEU A 131 17.58 4.54 4.47
CA LEU A 131 17.84 5.73 3.66
C LEU A 131 19.08 6.50 4.15
N GLN A 132 19.22 6.70 5.47
CA GLN A 132 20.38 7.38 6.04
C GLN A 132 21.68 6.61 5.79
N GLU A 133 21.66 5.28 5.93
CA GLU A 133 22.82 4.43 5.67
C GLU A 133 23.26 4.53 4.21
N ARG A 134 22.33 4.40 3.25
CA ARG A 134 22.61 4.57 1.81
C ARG A 134 23.14 5.98 1.49
N PHE A 135 22.62 7.02 2.14
CA PHE A 135 23.13 8.39 1.98
C PHE A 135 24.55 8.55 2.54
N ILE A 136 24.82 8.00 3.73
CA ILE A 136 26.13 8.05 4.37
C ILE A 136 27.17 7.27 3.56
N GLU A 137 26.80 6.14 2.96
CA GLU A 137 27.67 5.37 2.08
C GLU A 137 28.14 6.20 0.88
N ARG A 138 27.25 7.02 0.31
CA ARG A 138 27.54 7.87 -0.84
C ARG A 138 28.28 9.16 -0.50
N HIS A 139 27.91 9.81 0.61
CA HIS A 139 28.37 11.17 0.96
C HIS A 139 29.29 11.24 2.18
N GLY A 140 29.53 10.12 2.85
CA GLY A 140 30.43 9.97 3.99
C GLY A 140 29.89 10.48 5.34
N SER A 141 28.77 11.20 5.38
CA SER A 141 28.19 11.70 6.63
C SER A 141 26.71 12.06 6.50
N SER A 142 25.99 12.05 7.63
CA SER A 142 24.64 12.62 7.76
C SER A 142 24.64 14.04 8.36
N ARG A 143 25.80 14.57 8.77
CA ARG A 143 25.92 15.89 9.41
C ARG A 143 26.26 16.97 8.40
N CYS A 144 25.42 17.99 8.33
CA CYS A 144 25.53 19.13 7.41
C CYS A 144 26.90 19.81 7.49
N LYS A 145 27.47 19.97 8.69
CA LYS A 145 28.80 20.59 8.85
C LYS A 145 29.96 19.73 8.35
N GLN A 146 29.80 18.41 8.37
CA GLN A 146 30.81 17.50 7.83
C GLN A 146 30.70 17.46 6.30
N LEU A 147 29.47 17.41 5.78
CA LEU A 147 29.18 17.47 4.34
C LEU A 147 29.67 18.77 3.69
N LEU A 148 29.48 19.91 4.37
CA LEU A 148 29.91 21.22 3.87
C LEU A 148 31.33 21.61 4.33
N GLU A 149 31.96 20.82 5.19
CA GLU A 149 33.25 21.17 5.84
C GLU A 149 33.22 22.55 6.52
N LYS A 150 32.04 22.95 7.02
CA LYS A 150 31.76 24.25 7.66
C LYS A 150 30.67 24.12 8.72
N ASP A 151 30.92 24.59 9.93
CA ASP A 151 29.92 24.64 11.00
C ASP A 151 29.01 25.87 10.83
N LEU A 152 27.76 25.62 10.45
CA LEU A 152 26.79 26.67 10.16
C LEU A 152 26.33 27.43 11.42
N SER A 153 26.63 26.91 12.62
CA SER A 153 26.34 27.60 13.88
C SER A 153 27.35 28.72 14.18
N ILE A 154 28.52 28.68 13.51
CA ILE A 154 29.56 29.70 13.60
C ILE A 154 29.33 30.74 12.51
N ALA A 155 29.07 31.98 12.90
CA ALA A 155 28.72 33.06 11.96
C ALA A 155 29.78 33.28 10.86
N GLU A 156 31.07 33.19 11.20
CA GLU A 156 32.16 33.34 10.24
C GLU A 156 32.16 32.20 9.21
N GLU A 157 32.09 30.95 9.67
CA GLU A 157 32.06 29.78 8.78
C GLU A 157 30.80 29.74 7.91
N TYR A 158 29.67 30.23 8.42
CA TYR A 158 28.46 30.42 7.62
C TYR A 158 28.66 31.43 6.47
N GLN A 159 29.34 32.56 6.73
CA GLN A 159 29.67 33.51 5.65
C GLN A 159 30.67 32.91 4.67
N GLN A 160 31.64 32.12 5.13
CA GLN A 160 32.55 31.39 4.26
C GLN A 160 31.80 30.39 3.37
N ALA A 161 30.85 29.63 3.92
CA ALA A 161 30.03 28.69 3.16
C ALA A 161 29.19 29.39 2.07
N LYS A 162 28.71 30.61 2.35
CA LYS A 162 28.06 31.47 1.34
C LYS A 162 29.03 31.96 0.27
N ALA A 163 30.19 32.47 0.67
CA ALA A 163 31.18 33.03 -0.23
C ALA A 163 31.76 31.97 -1.19
N LEU A 164 31.84 30.72 -0.73
CA LEU A 164 32.25 29.56 -1.52
C LEU A 164 31.09 28.92 -2.29
N ASP A 165 29.89 29.49 -2.23
CA ASP A 165 28.67 28.97 -2.87
C ASP A 165 28.40 27.48 -2.54
N LEU A 166 28.76 27.01 -1.34
CA LEU A 166 28.60 25.60 -0.96
C LEU A 166 27.13 25.16 -1.00
N PHE A 167 26.21 26.07 -0.68
CA PHE A 167 24.77 25.83 -0.77
C PHE A 167 24.28 25.65 -2.21
N LYS A 168 25.00 26.14 -3.22
CA LYS A 168 24.63 25.98 -4.64
C LYS A 168 25.43 24.88 -5.33
N THR A 169 26.59 24.53 -4.80
CA THR A 169 27.50 23.56 -5.43
C THR A 169 27.46 22.18 -4.80
N ARG A 170 27.13 22.06 -3.50
CA ARG A 170 27.03 20.78 -2.78
C ARG A 170 25.60 20.39 -2.42
N CYS A 171 24.82 21.31 -1.85
CA CYS A 171 23.47 20.97 -1.36
C CYS A 171 22.50 20.42 -2.43
N PRO A 172 22.51 20.87 -3.71
CA PRO A 172 21.65 20.29 -4.73
C PRO A 172 21.90 18.79 -4.95
N ASP A 173 23.15 18.34 -4.95
CA ASP A 173 23.51 16.92 -5.09
C ASP A 173 23.00 16.09 -3.90
N TYR A 174 22.99 16.65 -2.68
CA TYR A 174 22.38 15.99 -1.52
C TYR A 174 20.85 15.90 -1.63
N VAL A 175 20.20 16.92 -2.20
CA VAL A 175 18.75 16.91 -2.45
C VAL A 175 18.42 15.83 -3.48
N GLU A 176 19.10 15.86 -4.61
CA GLU A 176 18.97 14.88 -5.70
C GLU A 176 19.18 13.45 -5.19
N THR A 177 20.28 13.21 -4.47
CA THR A 177 20.58 11.88 -3.91
C THR A 177 19.46 11.40 -2.99
N VAL A 178 19.01 12.22 -2.05
CA VAL A 178 17.99 11.79 -1.09
C VAL A 178 16.65 11.51 -1.76
N VAL A 179 16.26 12.32 -2.75
CA VAL A 179 15.00 12.10 -3.46
C VAL A 179 15.07 10.86 -4.34
N THR A 180 16.21 10.62 -5.00
CA THR A 180 16.46 9.36 -5.72
C THR A 180 16.32 8.15 -4.78
N LEU A 181 16.98 8.19 -3.61
CA LEU A 181 16.89 7.12 -2.63
C LEU A 181 15.48 6.92 -2.07
N LEU A 182 14.71 8.00 -1.89
CA LEU A 182 13.29 7.90 -1.51
C LEU A 182 12.49 7.20 -2.60
N ASP A 183 12.59 7.64 -3.86
CA ASP A 183 11.86 7.05 -4.96
C ASP A 183 12.22 5.56 -5.13
N ASP A 184 13.51 5.20 -5.02
CA ASP A 184 13.97 3.82 -5.04
C ASP A 184 13.31 2.99 -3.92
N LEU A 185 13.36 3.44 -2.67
CA LEU A 185 12.75 2.72 -1.54
C LEU A 185 11.23 2.57 -1.69
N LEU A 186 10.54 3.62 -2.15
CA LEU A 186 9.09 3.60 -2.36
C LEU A 186 8.71 2.68 -3.53
N ASN A 187 9.52 2.64 -4.58
CA ASN A 187 9.32 1.76 -5.74
C ASN A 187 9.69 0.30 -5.44
N GLU A 188 10.75 0.04 -4.67
CA GLU A 188 11.15 -1.29 -4.19
C GLU A 188 9.98 -1.94 -3.43
N LYS A 189 9.35 -1.20 -2.50
CA LYS A 189 8.19 -1.68 -1.73
C LYS A 189 7.01 -2.02 -2.64
N LYS A 190 6.67 -1.12 -3.57
CA LYS A 190 5.58 -1.33 -4.53
C LYS A 190 5.85 -2.57 -5.40
N THR A 191 7.08 -2.71 -5.89
CA THR A 191 7.51 -3.85 -6.71
C THR A 191 7.47 -5.15 -5.94
N ASN A 192 7.93 -5.18 -4.68
CA ASN A 192 7.87 -6.35 -3.81
C ASN A 192 6.42 -6.80 -3.57
N MET A 193 5.52 -5.88 -3.25
CA MET A 193 4.09 -6.19 -3.09
C MET A 193 3.49 -6.77 -4.38
N LYS A 194 3.79 -6.16 -5.53
CA LYS A 194 3.36 -6.66 -6.84
C LYS A 194 3.84 -8.09 -7.08
N GLN A 195 5.12 -8.34 -6.82
CA GLN A 195 5.73 -9.65 -7.03
C GLN A 195 5.09 -10.70 -6.13
N LYS A 196 4.82 -10.39 -4.86
CA LYS A 196 4.10 -11.27 -3.94
C LYS A 196 2.70 -11.62 -4.46
N ILE A 197 1.97 -10.64 -5.00
CA ILE A 197 0.65 -10.89 -5.60
C ILE A 197 0.75 -11.75 -6.85
N LEU A 198 1.72 -11.48 -7.73
CA LEU A 198 1.97 -12.31 -8.92
C LEU A 198 2.25 -13.76 -8.53
N THR A 199 3.12 -14.00 -7.54
CA THR A 199 3.38 -15.34 -7.02
C THR A 199 2.10 -16.00 -6.50
N MET A 200 1.25 -15.28 -5.78
CA MET A 200 -0.04 -15.85 -5.32
C MET A 200 -0.98 -16.18 -6.48
N LEU A 201 -1.05 -15.33 -7.52
CA LEU A 201 -1.86 -15.58 -8.72
C LEU A 201 -1.36 -16.81 -9.50
N GLU A 202 -0.05 -16.95 -9.67
CA GLU A 202 0.58 -18.11 -10.33
C GLU A 202 0.27 -19.41 -9.57
N LEU A 203 0.43 -19.39 -8.24
CA LEU A 203 0.09 -20.51 -7.37
C LEU A 203 -1.41 -20.85 -7.41
N GLN A 204 -2.28 -19.83 -7.48
CA GLN A 204 -3.72 -20.03 -7.59
C GLN A 204 -4.12 -20.66 -8.94
N ASP A 205 -3.59 -20.17 -10.06
CA ASP A 205 -3.86 -20.75 -11.39
C ASP A 205 -3.40 -22.20 -11.43
N ALA A 206 -2.19 -22.48 -10.96
CA ALA A 206 -1.64 -23.83 -10.90
C ALA A 206 -2.52 -24.76 -10.04
N MET A 207 -2.99 -24.29 -8.87
CA MET A 207 -3.85 -25.08 -7.99
C MET A 207 -5.21 -25.35 -8.65
N ASN A 208 -5.83 -24.33 -9.23
CA ASN A 208 -7.11 -24.48 -9.92
C ASN A 208 -7.00 -25.47 -11.08
N ARG A 209 -5.90 -25.43 -11.87
CA ARG A 209 -5.63 -26.41 -12.94
C ARG A 209 -5.43 -27.83 -12.42
N LYS A 210 -4.83 -28.00 -11.24
CA LYS A 210 -4.66 -29.32 -10.60
C LYS A 210 -5.99 -29.91 -10.13
N VAL A 211 -6.92 -29.05 -9.71
CA VAL A 211 -8.28 -29.46 -9.32
C VAL A 211 -9.13 -29.75 -10.56
N ASN A 212 -9.14 -28.83 -11.52
CA ASN A 212 -9.78 -28.96 -12.82
C ASN A 212 -8.92 -28.29 -13.89
N SER A 213 -8.41 -29.07 -14.84
CA SER A 213 -7.58 -28.56 -15.93
C SER A 213 -8.28 -27.53 -16.83
N ASP A 214 -9.62 -27.57 -16.88
CA ASP A 214 -10.50 -26.71 -17.70
C ASP A 214 -11.18 -25.62 -16.85
N TRP A 215 -10.61 -25.25 -15.71
CA TRP A 215 -11.29 -24.39 -14.73
C TRP A 215 -11.64 -22.99 -15.25
N LEU A 216 -10.90 -22.47 -16.23
CA LEU A 216 -11.15 -21.16 -16.84
C LEU A 216 -12.48 -21.13 -17.61
N ASP A 217 -12.82 -22.24 -18.30
CA ASP A 217 -14.05 -22.36 -19.09
C ASP A 217 -15.19 -23.03 -18.31
N ALA A 218 -14.92 -23.53 -17.10
CA ALA A 218 -15.89 -24.26 -16.28
C ALA A 218 -17.03 -23.39 -15.71
N GLY A 219 -16.96 -22.07 -15.83
CA GLY A 219 -18.01 -21.15 -15.38
C GLY A 219 -18.24 -21.17 -13.87
N TYR A 220 -17.18 -21.37 -13.08
CA TYR A 220 -17.30 -21.43 -11.63
C TYR A 220 -17.71 -20.07 -11.03
N PRO A 221 -18.77 -20.04 -10.20
CA PRO A 221 -19.27 -18.81 -9.61
C PRO A 221 -18.48 -18.47 -8.33
N TRP A 222 -17.24 -18.02 -8.47
CA TRP A 222 -16.31 -17.77 -7.36
C TRP A 222 -16.88 -16.85 -6.27
N TYR A 223 -17.70 -15.87 -6.65
CA TYR A 223 -18.41 -15.01 -5.69
C TYR A 223 -19.25 -15.80 -4.66
N ARG A 224 -19.73 -17.00 -5.00
CA ARG A 224 -20.49 -17.85 -4.05
C ARG A 224 -19.61 -18.43 -2.96
N ALA A 225 -18.39 -18.83 -3.32
CA ALA A 225 -17.42 -19.27 -2.36
C ALA A 225 -17.03 -18.10 -1.44
N ILE A 226 -16.71 -16.93 -2.02
CA ILE A 226 -16.37 -15.72 -1.27
C ILE A 226 -17.41 -15.37 -0.18
N TRP A 227 -18.70 -15.24 -0.53
CA TRP A 227 -19.69 -14.85 0.49
C TRP A 227 -20.02 -15.99 1.47
N THR A 228 -19.79 -17.25 1.08
CA THR A 228 -19.93 -18.39 1.99
C THR A 228 -18.83 -18.33 3.06
N GLU A 229 -17.57 -18.12 2.66
CA GLU A 229 -16.46 -17.93 3.61
C GLU A 229 -16.65 -16.67 4.48
N CYS A 230 -17.27 -15.60 3.95
CA CYS A 230 -17.69 -14.47 4.79
C CYS A 230 -18.65 -14.91 5.92
N ALA A 231 -19.59 -15.80 5.63
CA ALA A 231 -20.53 -16.31 6.62
C ALA A 231 -19.84 -17.25 7.64
N GLU A 232 -18.90 -18.08 7.19
CA GLU A 232 -18.08 -18.94 8.07
C GLU A 232 -17.22 -18.09 9.03
N MET A 233 -16.53 -17.08 8.49
CA MET A 233 -15.74 -16.11 9.25
C MET A 233 -16.58 -15.39 10.31
N LEU A 234 -17.80 -14.97 9.97
CA LEU A 234 -18.72 -14.32 10.91
C LEU A 234 -19.10 -15.26 12.07
N ASP A 235 -19.24 -16.56 11.80
CA ASP A 235 -19.54 -17.59 12.80
C ASP A 235 -18.37 -17.79 13.79
N HIS A 236 -17.11 -17.73 13.31
CA HIS A 236 -15.88 -17.79 14.12
C HIS A 236 -15.66 -16.54 14.98
N TYR A 237 -15.96 -15.36 14.45
CA TYR A 237 -15.88 -14.11 15.22
C TYR A 237 -17.03 -13.99 16.25
N GLY A 238 -18.21 -14.45 15.87
CA GLY A 238 -19.40 -14.51 16.70
C GLY A 238 -20.37 -13.35 16.47
N TRP A 239 -21.64 -13.69 16.25
CA TRP A 239 -22.74 -12.75 15.99
C TRP A 239 -24.04 -13.11 16.73
N LYS A 240 -24.10 -14.31 17.33
CA LYS A 240 -25.31 -14.87 17.95
C LYS A 240 -25.54 -14.19 19.29
N TRP A 241 -26.36 -13.15 19.30
CA TRP A 241 -26.67 -12.36 20.51
C TRP A 241 -27.32 -13.17 21.65
N TRP A 242 -27.84 -14.37 21.36
CA TRP A 242 -28.45 -15.28 22.33
C TRP A 242 -27.49 -16.34 22.91
N LYS A 243 -26.21 -16.35 22.50
CA LYS A 243 -25.20 -17.31 22.95
C LYS A 243 -23.91 -16.57 23.29
N HIS A 244 -23.30 -16.87 24.45
CA HIS A 244 -21.97 -16.34 24.73
C HIS A 244 -20.95 -16.90 23.72
N GLN A 245 -20.20 -16.02 23.08
CA GLN A 245 -19.17 -16.34 22.09
C GLN A 245 -17.91 -15.55 22.40
N LYS A 246 -16.76 -16.17 22.16
CA LYS A 246 -15.46 -15.50 22.11
C LYS A 246 -14.95 -15.63 20.68
N PRO A 247 -14.49 -14.52 20.06
CA PRO A 247 -13.90 -14.59 18.74
C PRO A 247 -12.72 -15.56 18.72
N ASP A 248 -12.72 -16.46 17.73
CA ASP A 248 -11.55 -17.26 17.38
C ASP A 248 -10.79 -16.56 16.25
N MET A 249 -9.87 -15.66 16.62
CA MET A 249 -9.15 -14.83 15.64
C MET A 249 -8.25 -15.66 14.71
N GLN A 250 -7.78 -16.81 15.17
CA GLN A 250 -6.97 -17.70 14.33
C GLN A 250 -7.83 -18.27 13.20
N GLN A 251 -9.03 -18.76 13.51
CA GLN A 251 -9.97 -19.21 12.48
C GLN A 251 -10.41 -18.06 11.57
N VAL A 252 -10.70 -16.88 12.12
CA VAL A 252 -11.01 -15.68 11.32
C VAL A 252 -9.91 -15.38 10.28
N HIS A 253 -8.64 -15.41 10.67
CA HIS A 253 -7.53 -15.18 9.73
C HIS A 253 -7.43 -16.29 8.66
N LEU A 254 -7.75 -17.54 9.00
CA LEU A 254 -7.80 -18.64 8.03
C LEU A 254 -8.90 -18.41 7.00
N GLU A 255 -10.09 -17.95 7.40
CA GLU A 255 -11.19 -17.65 6.47
C GLU A 255 -10.87 -16.45 5.57
N ILE A 256 -10.14 -15.45 6.07
CA ILE A 256 -9.65 -14.34 5.21
C ILE A 256 -8.73 -14.89 4.11
N VAL A 257 -7.86 -15.85 4.43
CA VAL A 257 -7.01 -16.51 3.45
C VAL A 257 -7.83 -17.33 2.46
N ASP A 258 -8.89 -18.00 2.91
CA ASP A 258 -9.74 -18.82 2.04
C ASP A 258 -10.58 -17.95 1.09
N ILE A 259 -11.11 -16.81 1.57
CA ILE A 259 -11.68 -15.74 0.72
C ILE A 259 -10.66 -15.28 -0.34
N TRP A 260 -9.40 -15.10 0.06
CA TRP A 260 -8.36 -14.61 -0.85
C TRP A 260 -8.08 -15.60 -2.01
N HIS A 261 -8.12 -16.92 -1.78
CA HIS A 261 -8.01 -17.91 -2.84
C HIS A 261 -9.09 -17.72 -3.92
N PHE A 262 -10.33 -17.52 -3.48
CA PHE A 262 -11.45 -17.31 -4.39
C PHE A 262 -11.42 -15.94 -5.06
N ALA A 263 -10.95 -14.90 -4.36
CA ALA A 263 -10.75 -13.58 -4.94
C ALA A 263 -9.67 -13.60 -6.04
N LEU A 264 -8.53 -14.26 -5.81
CA LEU A 264 -7.49 -14.44 -6.81
C LEU A 264 -7.99 -15.25 -8.02
N SER A 265 -8.77 -16.30 -7.78
CA SER A 265 -9.38 -17.11 -8.85
C SER A 265 -10.34 -16.28 -9.72
N ASP A 266 -11.13 -15.41 -9.10
CA ASP A 266 -12.03 -14.48 -9.80
C ASP A 266 -11.26 -13.42 -10.59
N LEU A 267 -10.17 -12.87 -10.01
CA LEU A 267 -9.31 -11.91 -10.69
C LEU A 267 -8.64 -12.51 -11.93
N ILE A 268 -8.13 -13.74 -11.85
CA ILE A 268 -7.53 -14.43 -13.00
C ILE A 268 -8.58 -14.63 -14.11
N LEU A 269 -9.81 -15.01 -13.74
CA LEU A 269 -10.88 -15.26 -14.69
C LEU A 269 -11.31 -14.00 -15.46
N HIS A 270 -11.29 -12.83 -14.80
CA HIS A 270 -11.80 -11.58 -15.36
C HIS A 270 -10.74 -10.66 -15.98
N ASN A 271 -9.47 -11.08 -16.05
CA ASN A 271 -8.37 -10.29 -16.61
C ASN A 271 -7.62 -11.05 -17.72
N THR A 272 -6.99 -10.31 -18.63
CA THR A 272 -6.30 -10.91 -19.78
C THR A 272 -4.96 -11.51 -19.37
N THR A 273 -4.31 -10.89 -18.38
CA THR A 273 -2.97 -11.26 -17.91
C THR A 273 -2.91 -11.25 -16.39
N LEU A 274 -1.94 -11.99 -15.83
CA LEU A 274 -1.70 -11.99 -14.38
C LEU A 274 -1.20 -10.62 -13.91
N GLU A 275 -0.50 -9.88 -14.77
CA GLU A 275 -0.04 -8.52 -14.49
C GLU A 275 -1.20 -7.54 -14.31
N GLU A 276 -2.24 -7.62 -15.15
CA GLU A 276 -3.47 -6.82 -15.00
C GLU A 276 -4.20 -7.18 -13.70
N ALA A 277 -4.35 -8.48 -13.41
CA ALA A 277 -4.94 -8.95 -12.15
C ALA A 277 -4.15 -8.46 -10.92
N ALA A 278 -2.82 -8.49 -10.99
CA ALA A 278 -1.95 -8.03 -9.91
C ALA A 278 -2.08 -6.53 -9.66
N GLU A 279 -2.15 -5.70 -10.71
CA GLU A 279 -2.34 -4.25 -10.56
C GLU A 279 -3.71 -3.92 -9.94
N LEU A 280 -4.77 -4.64 -10.32
CA LEU A 280 -6.10 -4.49 -9.71
C LEU A 280 -6.10 -4.89 -8.23
N ALA A 281 -5.49 -6.02 -7.90
CA ALA A 281 -5.34 -6.48 -6.52
C ALA A 281 -4.54 -5.48 -5.67
N MET A 282 -3.41 -4.99 -6.19
CA MET A 282 -2.60 -3.97 -5.52
C MET A 282 -3.38 -2.69 -5.26
N LYS A 283 -4.13 -2.22 -6.27
CA LYS A 283 -4.95 -1.03 -6.13
C LYS A 283 -6.00 -1.20 -5.04
N GLY A 284 -6.76 -2.29 -5.07
CA GLY A 284 -7.80 -2.55 -4.06
C GLY A 284 -7.24 -2.70 -2.65
N LEU A 285 -6.10 -3.39 -2.49
CA LEU A 285 -5.40 -3.52 -1.20
C LEU A 285 -4.85 -2.19 -0.68
N GLY A 286 -4.47 -1.27 -1.57
CA GLY A 286 -3.99 0.07 -1.22
C GLY A 286 -5.10 1.10 -0.95
N GLU A 287 -6.32 0.84 -1.41
CA GLU A 287 -7.49 1.71 -1.30
C GLU A 287 -8.64 0.96 -0.59
N PRO A 288 -8.50 0.65 0.72
CA PRO A 288 -9.55 -0.05 1.46
C PRO A 288 -10.82 0.79 1.55
N SER A 289 -11.97 0.14 1.42
CA SER A 289 -13.28 0.74 1.71
C SER A 289 -13.33 1.19 3.18
N GLU A 290 -14.21 2.15 3.49
CA GLU A 290 -14.35 2.66 4.86
C GLU A 290 -14.76 1.54 5.83
N ALA A 291 -13.85 1.15 6.72
CA ALA A 291 -14.10 0.15 7.76
C ALA A 291 -14.87 0.78 8.92
N VAL A 292 -15.98 0.16 9.32
CA VAL A 292 -16.82 0.64 10.44
C VAL A 292 -16.56 -0.19 11.70
N ASP A 293 -16.97 -1.46 11.66
CA ASP A 293 -16.68 -2.49 12.64
C ASP A 293 -16.53 -3.82 11.91
N PHE A 294 -15.87 -4.79 12.55
CA PHE A 294 -15.51 -6.03 11.88
C PHE A 294 -16.70 -6.78 11.28
N ARG A 295 -17.87 -6.84 11.94
CA ARG A 295 -19.04 -7.55 11.41
C ARG A 295 -19.61 -6.84 10.19
N THR A 296 -19.75 -5.52 10.28
CA THR A 296 -20.24 -4.71 9.17
C THR A 296 -19.30 -4.79 7.96
N SER A 297 -17.97 -4.83 8.16
CA SER A 297 -17.01 -4.99 7.06
C SER A 297 -17.19 -6.34 6.34
N ILE A 298 -17.44 -7.43 7.08
CA ILE A 298 -17.74 -8.75 6.48
C ILE A 298 -19.02 -8.70 5.65
N GLU A 299 -20.08 -8.11 6.21
CA GLU A 299 -21.37 -7.97 5.53
C GLU A 299 -21.27 -7.11 4.26
N GLN A 300 -20.47 -6.05 4.28
CA GLN A 300 -20.21 -5.21 3.12
C GLN A 300 -19.46 -5.96 2.02
N LEU A 301 -18.43 -6.75 2.38
CA LEU A 301 -17.73 -7.61 1.41
C LEU A 301 -18.68 -8.64 0.78
N ALA A 302 -19.51 -9.30 1.59
CA ALA A 302 -20.50 -10.25 1.09
C ALA A 302 -21.54 -9.57 0.18
N MET A 303 -22.06 -8.41 0.59
CA MET A 303 -23.01 -7.62 -0.20
C MET A 303 -22.42 -7.21 -1.54
N ALA A 304 -21.20 -6.64 -1.55
CA ALA A 304 -20.51 -6.24 -2.76
C ALA A 304 -20.32 -7.44 -3.70
N SER A 305 -19.80 -8.56 -3.18
CA SER A 305 -19.55 -9.77 -3.96
C SER A 305 -20.82 -10.37 -4.57
N ILE A 306 -21.94 -10.35 -3.83
CA ILE A 306 -23.24 -10.82 -4.34
C ILE A 306 -23.78 -9.86 -5.41
N GLN A 307 -23.66 -8.56 -5.19
CA GLN A 307 -24.21 -7.53 -6.09
C GLN A 307 -23.47 -7.48 -7.43
N THR A 308 -22.14 -7.58 -7.41
CA THR A 308 -21.30 -7.54 -8.61
C THR A 308 -21.07 -8.91 -9.23
N GLN A 309 -21.34 -9.98 -8.49
CA GLN A 309 -20.97 -11.37 -8.85
C GLN A 309 -19.47 -11.55 -9.11
N SER A 310 -18.63 -10.76 -8.43
CA SER A 310 -17.18 -10.75 -8.59
C SER A 310 -16.51 -10.40 -7.25
N ALA A 311 -15.21 -10.64 -7.13
CA ALA A 311 -14.44 -10.25 -5.95
C ALA A 311 -14.33 -8.73 -5.82
N ASP A 312 -14.47 -8.23 -4.59
CA ASP A 312 -14.25 -6.81 -4.27
C ASP A 312 -13.05 -6.65 -3.34
N ILE A 313 -11.92 -6.24 -3.92
CA ILE A 313 -10.63 -6.19 -3.22
C ILE A 313 -10.56 -5.05 -2.21
N SER A 314 -11.25 -3.93 -2.44
CA SER A 314 -11.29 -2.80 -1.51
C SER A 314 -12.06 -3.15 -0.23
N HIS A 315 -13.18 -3.87 -0.34
CA HIS A 315 -13.89 -4.38 0.83
C HIS A 315 -13.14 -5.52 1.52
N PHE A 316 -12.44 -6.37 0.75
CA PHE A 316 -11.53 -7.38 1.33
C PHE A 316 -10.43 -6.73 2.16
N ALA A 317 -9.80 -5.67 1.66
CA ALA A 317 -8.80 -4.90 2.40
C ALA A 317 -9.37 -4.27 3.69
N ALA A 318 -10.62 -3.80 3.66
CA ALA A 318 -11.31 -3.29 4.85
C ALA A 318 -11.54 -4.39 5.91
N VAL A 319 -11.85 -5.62 5.50
CA VAL A 319 -11.94 -6.78 6.40
C VAL A 319 -10.58 -7.12 7.01
N MET A 320 -9.50 -7.15 6.21
CA MET A 320 -8.14 -7.37 6.71
C MET A 320 -7.76 -6.32 7.75
N GLN A 321 -8.03 -5.05 7.47
CA GLN A 321 -7.74 -3.94 8.39
C GLN A 321 -8.50 -4.11 9.71
N ALA A 322 -9.78 -4.46 9.66
CA ALA A 322 -10.60 -4.67 10.86
C ALA A 322 -10.26 -5.97 11.61
N ALA A 323 -9.60 -6.93 10.97
CA ALA A 323 -9.05 -8.14 11.59
C ALA A 323 -7.60 -8.01 12.07
N GLU A 324 -6.98 -6.84 11.88
CA GLU A 324 -5.56 -6.58 12.17
C GLU A 324 -4.61 -7.56 11.44
N LEU A 325 -4.98 -8.01 10.23
CA LEU A 325 -4.16 -8.90 9.41
C LEU A 325 -3.36 -8.10 8.37
N GLY A 326 -2.04 -8.09 8.50
CA GLY A 326 -1.14 -7.43 7.55
C GLY A 326 -0.96 -8.20 6.23
N PHE A 327 -0.57 -7.50 5.16
CA PHE A 327 -0.34 -8.11 3.83
C PHE A 327 0.76 -9.18 3.84
N ASP A 328 1.86 -8.97 4.55
CA ASP A 328 2.93 -9.97 4.62
C ASP A 328 2.48 -11.25 5.33
N GLU A 329 1.59 -11.14 6.32
CA GLU A 329 1.04 -12.30 7.02
C GLU A 329 0.00 -13.03 6.16
N LEU A 330 -0.84 -12.29 5.41
CA LEU A 330 -1.70 -12.84 4.38
C LEU A 330 -0.88 -13.64 3.37
N PHE A 331 0.19 -13.04 2.82
CA PHE A 331 1.06 -13.68 1.83
C PHE A 331 1.69 -14.97 2.39
N LYS A 332 2.30 -14.91 3.59
CA LYS A 332 2.91 -16.08 4.24
C LYS A 332 1.92 -17.21 4.44
N THR A 333 0.75 -16.90 5.02
CA THR A 333 -0.27 -17.90 5.34
C THR A 333 -0.88 -18.49 4.07
N TYR A 334 -1.15 -17.64 3.07
CA TYR A 334 -1.65 -18.07 1.76
C TYR A 334 -0.66 -19.02 1.07
N VAL A 335 0.59 -18.60 0.87
CA VAL A 335 1.59 -19.41 0.18
C VAL A 335 1.83 -20.71 0.93
N GLY A 336 1.95 -20.66 2.26
CA GLY A 336 2.09 -21.84 3.09
C GLY A 336 0.94 -22.84 2.92
N LYS A 337 -0.31 -22.39 3.04
CA LYS A 337 -1.51 -23.23 2.82
C LYS A 337 -1.53 -23.80 1.40
N ASN A 338 -1.26 -22.97 0.40
CA ASN A 338 -1.30 -23.37 -1.01
C ASN A 338 -0.26 -24.46 -1.30
N VAL A 339 0.99 -24.24 -0.87
CA VAL A 339 2.09 -25.22 -1.00
C VAL A 339 1.79 -26.51 -0.24
N LEU A 340 1.25 -26.44 0.99
CA LEU A 340 0.84 -27.63 1.74
C LEU A 340 -0.28 -28.39 1.02
N ASN A 341 -1.22 -27.70 0.38
CA ASN A 341 -2.28 -28.35 -0.39
C ASN A 341 -1.71 -29.04 -1.64
N PHE A 342 -0.75 -28.44 -2.35
CA PHE A 342 -0.02 -29.15 -3.41
C PHE A 342 0.70 -30.39 -2.88
N PHE A 343 1.44 -30.23 -1.79
CA PHE A 343 2.15 -31.31 -1.13
C PHE A 343 1.21 -32.48 -0.78
N ARG A 344 0.04 -32.19 -0.20
CA ARG A 344 -1.02 -33.18 0.05
C ARG A 344 -1.41 -33.93 -1.23
N GLN A 345 -1.72 -33.20 -2.30
CA GLN A 345 -2.13 -33.81 -3.58
C GLN A 345 -1.02 -34.70 -4.17
N ASP A 346 0.24 -34.27 -4.09
CA ASP A 346 1.39 -35.03 -4.60
C ASP A 346 1.67 -36.31 -3.79
N HIS A 347 1.27 -36.34 -2.52
CA HIS A 347 1.46 -37.47 -1.61
C HIS A 347 0.17 -38.28 -1.40
N GLY A 348 -0.77 -38.20 -2.35
CA GLY A 348 -1.89 -39.13 -2.46
C GLY A 348 -3.12 -38.77 -1.64
N TYR A 349 -3.41 -37.46 -1.46
CA TYR A 349 -4.59 -37.01 -0.71
C TYR A 349 -5.91 -37.43 -1.36
N LYS A 350 -6.00 -37.45 -2.70
CA LYS A 350 -7.19 -37.92 -3.42
C LYS A 350 -7.37 -39.44 -3.31
N GLU A 351 -6.25 -40.15 -3.24
CA GLU A 351 -6.16 -41.60 -3.14
C GLU A 351 -6.34 -42.09 -1.69
N GLY A 352 -6.29 -41.18 -0.71
CA GLY A 352 -6.42 -41.46 0.71
C GLY A 352 -5.16 -42.03 1.36
N SER A 353 -4.01 -42.02 0.67
CA SER A 353 -2.72 -42.49 1.21
C SER A 353 -1.92 -41.43 1.96
N TYR A 354 -2.32 -40.15 1.86
CA TYR A 354 -1.64 -39.05 2.54
C TYR A 354 -1.71 -39.17 4.07
N ILE A 355 -0.57 -39.00 4.73
CA ILE A 355 -0.48 -38.98 6.18
C ILE A 355 -0.67 -37.54 6.65
N LYS A 356 -1.80 -37.22 7.29
CA LYS A 356 -2.03 -35.88 7.86
C LYS A 356 -1.32 -35.65 9.20
N MET A 357 -1.07 -36.73 9.95
CA MET A 357 -0.43 -36.69 11.28
C MET A 357 1.05 -37.06 11.17
N TRP A 358 1.94 -36.07 11.21
CA TRP A 358 3.39 -36.25 11.11
C TRP A 358 4.00 -36.30 12.50
N ASN A 359 4.54 -37.44 12.90
CA ASN A 359 5.18 -37.64 14.20
C ASN A 359 4.30 -37.20 15.39
N GLY A 360 2.98 -37.43 15.29
CA GLY A 360 2.01 -37.11 16.35
C GLY A 360 1.44 -35.68 16.34
N ARG A 361 1.77 -34.85 15.34
CA ARG A 361 1.22 -33.50 15.13
C ARG A 361 0.57 -33.37 13.76
N GLU A 362 -0.40 -32.48 13.59
CA GLU A 362 -0.97 -32.21 12.27
C GLU A 362 0.06 -31.53 11.33
N ASP A 363 -0.03 -31.81 10.03
CA ASP A 363 0.77 -31.15 8.99
C ASP A 363 0.72 -29.61 9.05
N ASN A 364 -0.43 -29.03 9.38
CA ASN A 364 -0.59 -27.59 9.59
C ASN A 364 0.30 -27.04 10.73
N GLU A 365 0.56 -27.83 11.78
CA GLU A 365 1.45 -27.41 12.88
C GLU A 365 2.91 -27.35 12.42
N HIS A 366 3.33 -28.31 11.59
CA HIS A 366 4.67 -28.29 10.98
C HIS A 366 4.82 -27.13 10.00
N LEU A 367 3.78 -26.85 9.20
CA LEU A 367 3.75 -25.68 8.33
C LEU A 367 3.95 -24.38 9.13
N ALA A 368 3.24 -24.20 10.24
CA ALA A 368 3.38 -23.01 11.08
C ALA A 368 4.84 -22.83 11.59
N GLU A 369 5.50 -23.93 11.99
CA GLU A 369 6.91 -23.89 12.40
C GLU A 369 7.87 -23.55 11.26
N ILE A 370 7.59 -24.00 10.04
CA ILE A 370 8.37 -23.68 8.83
C ILE A 370 8.23 -22.19 8.51
N LEU A 371 6.98 -21.70 8.43
CA LEU A 371 6.70 -20.30 8.10
C LEU A 371 7.32 -19.31 9.10
N ALA A 372 7.42 -19.68 10.38
CA ALA A 372 8.04 -18.85 11.41
C ALA A 372 9.55 -18.62 11.22
N ARG A 373 10.23 -19.46 10.44
CA ARG A 373 11.70 -19.41 10.25
C ARG A 373 12.13 -18.86 8.90
N LEU A 374 11.24 -18.86 7.91
CA LEU A 374 11.56 -18.49 6.54
C LEU A 374 11.37 -16.98 6.26
N ASP A 375 12.23 -16.43 5.41
CA ASP A 375 12.08 -15.06 4.91
C ASP A 375 11.10 -15.03 3.73
N ALA A 376 9.95 -14.38 3.94
CA ALA A 376 8.91 -14.20 2.93
C ALA A 376 9.27 -13.24 1.81
N ASN A 377 10.43 -12.56 1.89
CA ASN A 377 10.96 -11.75 0.80
C ASN A 377 11.91 -12.52 -0.12
N SER A 378 12.21 -13.79 0.20
CA SER A 378 13.01 -14.65 -0.68
C SER A 378 12.26 -14.97 -1.98
N ALA A 379 12.96 -14.91 -3.11
CA ALA A 379 12.41 -15.31 -4.41
C ALA A 379 12.01 -16.80 -4.44
N ASP A 380 12.68 -17.65 -3.66
CA ASP A 380 12.45 -19.10 -3.61
C ASP A 380 11.53 -19.50 -2.44
N PHE A 381 10.72 -18.58 -1.91
CA PHE A 381 9.96 -18.82 -0.68
C PHE A 381 9.01 -20.02 -0.76
N SER A 382 8.23 -20.16 -1.85
CA SER A 382 7.33 -21.30 -2.06
C SER A 382 8.09 -22.63 -2.15
N ASP A 383 9.21 -22.64 -2.89
CA ASP A 383 10.03 -23.84 -3.11
C ASP A 383 10.71 -24.27 -1.82
N GLU A 384 11.15 -23.30 -1.01
CA GLU A 384 11.74 -23.59 0.29
C GLU A 384 10.71 -24.17 1.26
N ILE A 385 9.46 -23.66 1.28
CA ILE A 385 8.38 -24.29 2.05
C ILE A 385 8.20 -25.74 1.62
N TYR A 386 8.11 -26.02 0.31
CA TYR A 386 7.91 -27.38 -0.19
C TYR A 386 9.06 -28.31 0.22
N ARG A 387 10.33 -27.87 0.06
CA ARG A 387 11.52 -28.62 0.51
C ARG A 387 11.47 -28.93 2.01
N GLN A 388 11.08 -27.95 2.83
CA GLN A 388 10.98 -28.16 4.28
C GLN A 388 9.84 -29.11 4.65
N LEU A 389 8.72 -29.09 3.91
CA LEU A 389 7.65 -30.08 4.06
C LEU A 389 8.13 -31.49 3.70
N GLU A 390 8.87 -31.66 2.59
CA GLU A 390 9.47 -32.96 2.23
C GLU A 390 10.40 -33.50 3.32
N LEU A 391 11.22 -32.64 3.93
CA LEU A 391 12.11 -33.03 5.02
C LEU A 391 11.37 -33.43 6.30
N ALA A 392 10.21 -32.82 6.55
CA ALA A 392 9.39 -33.09 7.73
C ALA A 392 8.42 -34.27 7.54
N TYR A 393 8.10 -34.62 6.29
CA TYR A 393 7.13 -35.66 5.97
C TYR A 393 7.65 -37.03 6.40
N PRO A 394 6.84 -37.85 7.11
CA PRO A 394 7.23 -39.19 7.48
C PRO A 394 7.48 -40.02 6.21
N ALA A 395 8.74 -40.38 5.96
CA ALA A 395 9.06 -41.41 4.97
C ALA A 395 8.51 -42.77 5.46
N GLU A 396 7.99 -43.58 4.54
CA GLU A 396 7.63 -44.98 4.81
C GLU A 396 8.79 -45.83 5.33
#